data_AF-A0A9Q9ILR9-F1
#
_entry.id   AF-A0A9Q9ILR9-F1
#
_cell.length_a   1.000
_cell.length_b   1.000
_cell.length_c   1.000
_cell.angle_alpha   90.00
_cell.angle_beta   90.00
_cell.angle_gamma   90.00
#
_symmetry.space_group_name_H-M   'P 1'
#
loop_
_entity.id
_entity.type
_entity.pdbx_description
1 polymer ?
#
loop_
_entity_poly.entity_id
_entity_poly.type
_entity_poly.pdbx_seq_one_letter_code
_entity_poly.pdbx_strand_id
1 'polypeptide(L)'
;MGSALPVGREVLIPRQLSVAIDEGGIRTASGMLPALLYTTEGLERHGQREMVFAVIRTGTPAPGYPLTMARTVHRLAAEGRLVEAGDVSVFNAPGIDIDGRVTGFVYAAAPEEIPSTVRFERPPLVALPLLAGETTVVQRFGHARVLSLLGAQERYYPHPWWFRPGRSPVVDDAEFRAATMLSKAPAYNLPFLRVVHVGDRLELTITAGDATSYIGGADEELEAFEEALREAADVCAFLPGLADVPQTYVWAPGQQGPAAIVAPGGERSTRIGCNFLLLVRGTLEPTARQIEDGFAVLLTGAMYARLRQAVEAGRPIEIGLPAGAVRTLALRLEPRRGPASRPVQAVRPGPGTQAAPLPAAPPPDGAPGAGPAAERYRTGELTIYRPPPAEEADRSGPDAGGRALRHVDRGRIVLLTAEEQVRRATTPAELGDFIDRARGIVDRAFTGVRHGTEELMVEFRLGPSRPVAVRIMARPEAPPRELQVVLERQLLALRPPAIRHSEVAFQLHLRLSR
;
A
#
# COMPACT_ATOMS: atom_id res chain seq x y z
N MET A 1 -31.66 2.38 9.85
CA MET A 1 -30.55 1.96 10.72
C MET A 1 -30.90 2.13 12.20
N GLY A 2 -30.09 1.61 13.13
CA GLY A 2 -30.19 2.02 14.54
C GLY A 2 -29.61 3.42 14.70
N SER A 3 -30.20 4.27 15.55
CA SER A 3 -29.63 5.57 15.89
C SER A 3 -28.31 5.39 16.63
N ALA A 4 -27.28 6.16 16.27
CA ALA A 4 -26.08 6.31 17.08
C ALA A 4 -26.41 7.16 18.33
N LEU A 5 -25.95 6.71 19.49
CA LEU A 5 -26.05 7.43 20.75
C LEU A 5 -24.67 7.99 21.10
N PRO A 6 -24.53 9.31 21.32
CA PRO A 6 -23.25 9.89 21.70
C PRO A 6 -22.81 9.36 23.07
N VAL A 7 -21.59 8.84 23.13
CA VAL A 7 -20.96 8.33 24.36
C VAL A 7 -19.98 9.35 24.91
N GLY A 8 -19.23 9.98 24.02
CA GLY A 8 -18.21 10.94 24.38
C GLY A 8 -17.58 11.61 23.18
N ARG A 9 -16.65 12.51 23.48
CA ARG A 9 -15.84 13.18 22.47
C ARG A 9 -14.43 13.37 23.02
N GLU A 10 -13.46 12.90 22.25
CA GLU A 10 -12.05 13.05 22.57
C GLU A 10 -11.45 14.20 21.78
N VAL A 11 -10.98 15.24 22.48
CA VAL A 11 -10.26 16.35 21.84
C VAL A 11 -8.81 15.95 21.70
N LEU A 12 -8.41 15.62 20.47
CA LEU A 12 -7.05 15.16 20.19
C LEU A 12 -6.08 16.32 20.05
N ILE A 13 -6.45 17.33 19.26
CA ILE A 13 -5.69 18.56 19.08
C ILE A 13 -6.65 19.73 19.29
N PRO A 14 -6.47 20.55 20.34
CA PRO A 14 -7.39 21.62 20.68
C PRO A 14 -7.76 22.48 19.46
N ARG A 15 -9.06 22.59 19.20
CA ARG A 15 -9.66 23.34 18.09
C ARG A 15 -9.31 22.85 16.69
N GLN A 16 -8.51 21.80 16.51
CA GLN A 16 -8.08 21.32 15.19
C GLN A 16 -8.64 19.93 14.86
N LEU A 17 -8.57 19.01 15.82
CA LEU A 17 -8.99 17.63 15.63
C LEU A 17 -9.68 17.10 16.89
N SER A 18 -10.88 16.56 16.71
CA SER A 18 -11.55 15.75 17.72
C SER A 18 -12.08 14.46 17.13
N VAL A 19 -12.43 13.51 17.99
CA VAL A 19 -13.09 12.26 17.61
C VAL A 19 -14.36 12.13 18.42
N ALA A 20 -15.51 12.12 17.75
CA ALA A 20 -16.78 11.74 18.35
C ALA A 20 -16.80 10.22 18.54
N ILE A 21 -17.24 9.79 19.72
CA ILE A 21 -17.39 8.37 20.05
C ILE A 21 -18.88 8.13 20.27
N ASP A 22 -19.47 7.38 19.35
CA ASP A 22 -20.88 7.01 19.39
C ASP A 22 -21.03 5.51 19.66
N GLU A 23 -22.04 5.12 20.42
CA GLU A 23 -22.48 3.73 20.53
C GLU A 23 -23.61 3.50 19.53
N GLY A 24 -23.51 2.43 18.75
CA GLY A 24 -24.50 2.12 17.73
C GLY A 24 -24.63 0.62 17.46
N GLY A 25 -25.57 0.30 16.58
CA GLY A 25 -25.77 -1.04 16.07
C GLY A 25 -25.45 -1.12 14.59
N ILE A 26 -24.62 -2.09 14.21
CA ILE A 26 -24.34 -2.43 12.82
C ILE A 26 -25.28 -3.54 12.39
N ARG A 27 -26.10 -3.26 11.38
CA ARG A 27 -27.03 -4.25 10.84
C ARG A 27 -26.30 -5.19 9.90
N THR A 28 -26.40 -6.48 10.18
CA THR A 28 -25.90 -7.56 9.31
C THR A 28 -27.03 -8.55 9.01
N ALA A 29 -26.76 -9.53 8.13
CA ALA A 29 -27.70 -10.62 7.89
C ALA A 29 -27.96 -11.49 9.14
N SER A 30 -27.01 -11.53 10.09
CA SER A 30 -27.11 -12.29 11.34
C SER A 30 -27.74 -11.52 12.49
N GLY A 31 -28.05 -10.24 12.31
CA GLY A 31 -28.70 -9.40 13.31
C GLY A 31 -28.02 -8.05 13.51
N MET A 32 -28.25 -7.44 14.67
CA MET A 32 -27.59 -6.19 15.04
C MET A 32 -26.32 -6.51 15.85
N LEU A 33 -25.17 -5.99 15.40
CA LEU A 33 -23.92 -6.07 16.15
C LEU A 33 -23.69 -4.77 16.93
N PRO A 34 -23.54 -4.80 18.27
CA PRO A 34 -23.21 -3.60 19.04
C PRO A 34 -21.79 -3.14 18.69
N ALA A 35 -21.63 -1.85 18.41
CA ALA A 35 -20.37 -1.27 17.99
C ALA A 35 -20.11 0.10 18.61
N LEU A 36 -18.83 0.42 18.74
CA LEU A 36 -18.34 1.79 18.97
C LEU A 36 -17.93 2.38 17.63
N LEU A 37 -18.39 3.60 17.35
CA LEU A 37 -18.05 4.37 16.17
C LEU A 37 -17.19 5.56 16.58
N TYR A 38 -15.97 5.60 16.08
CA TYR A 38 -15.06 6.72 16.23
C TYR A 38 -15.07 7.51 14.94
N THR A 39 -15.62 8.71 15.00
CA THR A 39 -15.72 9.59 13.84
C THR A 39 -14.84 10.81 14.03
N THR A 40 -13.92 11.07 13.10
CA THR A 40 -13.08 12.27 13.17
C THR A 40 -13.88 13.52 12.82
N GLU A 41 -13.49 14.64 13.40
CA GLU A 41 -13.97 15.98 13.06
C GLU A 41 -12.77 16.93 13.02
N GLY A 42 -12.47 17.46 11.84
CA GLY A 42 -11.42 18.45 11.59
C GLY A 42 -10.40 18.06 10.51
N LEU A 43 -10.40 16.83 10.01
CA LEU A 43 -9.49 16.40 8.92
C LEU A 43 -9.76 17.18 7.63
N GLU A 44 -11.02 17.57 7.38
CA GLU A 44 -11.41 18.28 6.15
C GLU A 44 -10.71 19.63 5.98
N ARG A 45 -10.25 20.25 7.07
CA ARG A 45 -9.47 21.50 7.04
C ARG A 45 -8.12 21.36 6.35
N HIS A 46 -7.60 20.13 6.30
CA HIS A 46 -6.37 19.78 5.59
C HIS A 46 -6.65 19.12 4.24
N GLY A 47 -7.89 19.17 3.74
CA GLY A 47 -8.29 18.51 2.49
C GLY A 47 -8.47 16.99 2.61
N GLN A 48 -8.19 16.39 3.77
CA GLN A 48 -8.41 14.98 4.05
C GLN A 48 -9.89 14.70 4.37
N ARG A 49 -10.49 13.66 3.80
CA ARG A 49 -11.86 13.25 4.17
C ARG A 49 -11.89 12.80 5.62
N GLU A 50 -12.98 13.09 6.33
CA GLU A 50 -13.18 12.52 7.67
C GLU A 50 -13.16 10.99 7.63
N MET A 51 -12.84 10.37 8.76
CA MET A 51 -12.67 8.94 8.91
C MET A 51 -13.63 8.38 9.95
N VAL A 52 -14.09 7.16 9.68
CA VAL A 52 -14.89 6.35 10.59
C VAL A 52 -14.13 5.07 10.90
N PHE A 53 -13.98 4.79 12.19
CA PHE A 53 -13.53 3.49 12.70
C PHE A 53 -14.69 2.87 13.46
N ALA A 54 -15.24 1.78 12.96
CA ALA A 54 -16.28 1.04 13.65
C ALA A 54 -15.70 -0.22 14.27
N VAL A 55 -15.93 -0.45 15.56
CA VAL A 55 -15.39 -1.59 16.30
C VAL A 55 -16.50 -2.34 17.02
N ILE A 56 -16.64 -3.63 16.76
CA ILE A 56 -17.61 -4.47 17.46
C ILE A 56 -17.25 -4.55 18.94
N ARG A 57 -18.24 -4.32 19.80
CA ARG A 57 -18.08 -4.44 21.24
C ARG A 57 -17.99 -5.91 21.63
N THR A 58 -16.81 -6.31 22.08
CA THR A 58 -16.56 -7.64 22.67
C THR A 58 -16.25 -7.56 24.17
N GLY A 59 -16.21 -6.35 24.75
CA GLY A 59 -15.91 -6.09 26.16
C GLY A 59 -15.42 -4.65 26.41
N THR A 60 -14.80 -4.44 27.56
CA THR A 60 -14.08 -3.20 27.97
C THR A 60 -12.60 -3.53 28.22
N PRO A 61 -11.64 -2.61 27.98
CA PRO A 61 -11.80 -1.20 27.60
C PRO A 61 -12.03 -0.98 26.10
N ALA A 62 -12.47 0.23 25.75
CA ALA A 62 -12.59 0.67 24.37
C ALA A 62 -11.19 0.81 23.72
N PRO A 63 -11.01 0.43 22.44
CA PRO A 63 -9.69 0.49 21.81
C PRO A 63 -9.19 1.93 21.64
N GLY A 64 -7.90 2.17 21.95
CA GLY A 64 -7.25 3.47 21.78
C GLY A 64 -6.72 3.74 20.37
N TYR A 65 -6.52 2.69 19.55
CA TYR A 65 -5.94 2.80 18.22
C TYR A 65 -6.66 3.76 17.24
N PRO A 66 -8.00 3.92 17.26
CA PRO A 66 -8.66 4.89 16.38
C PRO A 66 -8.18 6.32 16.65
N LEU A 67 -7.95 6.67 17.92
CA LEU A 67 -7.47 7.99 18.33
C LEU A 67 -6.04 8.23 17.86
N THR A 68 -5.16 7.23 18.01
CA THR A 68 -3.78 7.30 17.51
C THR A 68 -3.74 7.44 15.99
N MET A 69 -4.61 6.70 15.29
CA MET A 69 -4.67 6.77 13.84
C MET A 69 -5.19 8.12 13.35
N ALA A 70 -6.23 8.68 13.99
CA ALA A 70 -6.74 10.01 13.69
C ALA A 70 -5.65 11.10 13.83
N ARG A 71 -4.85 11.08 14.90
CA ARG A 71 -3.70 12.00 15.06
C ARG A 71 -2.68 11.84 13.95
N THR A 72 -2.39 10.59 13.59
CA THR A 72 -1.39 10.27 12.57
C THR A 72 -1.82 10.77 11.19
N VAL A 73 -3.06 10.49 10.80
CA VAL A 73 -3.65 10.96 9.54
C VAL A 73 -3.71 12.47 9.49
N HIS A 74 -4.13 13.13 10.58
CA HIS A 74 -4.14 14.59 10.63
C HIS A 74 -2.75 15.19 10.38
N ARG A 75 -1.71 14.66 11.03
CA ARG A 75 -0.33 15.11 10.81
C ARG A 75 0.08 14.96 9.34
N LEU A 76 -0.21 13.80 8.74
CA LEU A 76 0.13 13.52 7.35
C LEU A 76 -0.64 14.43 6.39
N ALA A 77 -1.92 14.66 6.66
CA ALA A 77 -2.74 15.59 5.88
C ALA A 77 -2.22 17.03 5.96
N ALA A 78 -1.77 17.47 7.13
CA ALA A 78 -1.12 18.78 7.30
C ALA A 78 0.19 18.90 6.48
N GLU A 79 0.86 17.79 6.19
CA GLU A 79 2.03 17.69 5.30
C GLU A 79 1.64 17.51 3.81
N GLY A 80 0.35 17.59 3.46
CA GLY A 80 -0.15 17.36 2.11
C GLY A 80 -0.23 15.88 1.70
N ARG A 81 0.02 14.96 2.64
CA ARG A 81 -0.02 13.50 2.42
C ARG A 81 -1.39 12.96 2.81
N LEU A 82 -2.30 12.98 1.84
CA LEU A 82 -3.67 12.51 2.00
C LEU A 82 -3.78 11.01 1.75
N VAL A 83 -4.85 10.41 2.26
CA VAL A 83 -5.26 9.03 1.96
C VAL A 83 -6.66 9.01 1.36
N GLU A 84 -6.85 8.12 0.39
CA GLU A 84 -8.11 7.89 -0.31
C GLU A 84 -8.53 6.42 -0.23
N ALA A 85 -9.73 6.11 -0.75
CA ALA A 85 -10.18 4.73 -0.85
C ALA A 85 -9.19 3.90 -1.70
N GLY A 86 -8.81 2.73 -1.18
CA GLY A 86 -7.80 1.85 -1.78
C GLY A 86 -6.36 2.09 -1.30
N ASP A 87 -6.08 3.23 -0.63
CA ASP A 87 -4.78 3.48 0.00
C ASP A 87 -4.59 2.59 1.25
N VAL A 88 -3.33 2.44 1.64
CA VAL A 88 -2.93 1.53 2.73
C VAL A 88 -1.90 2.22 3.61
N SER A 89 -2.06 2.08 4.92
CA SER A 89 -1.11 2.57 5.93
C SER A 89 -0.53 1.39 6.69
N VAL A 90 0.81 1.28 6.76
CA VAL A 90 1.50 0.17 7.43
C VAL A 90 2.39 0.69 8.56
N PHE A 91 2.34 -0.01 9.69
CA PHE A 91 3.15 0.30 10.86
C PHE A 91 4.48 -0.46 10.81
N ASN A 92 5.58 0.27 10.91
CA ASN A 92 6.93 -0.31 10.87
C ASN A 92 7.42 -0.82 12.25
N ALA A 93 6.64 -0.62 13.31
CA ALA A 93 6.97 -1.10 14.66
C ALA A 93 5.72 -1.57 15.42
N PRO A 94 5.81 -2.67 16.18
CA PRO A 94 4.82 -2.97 17.22
C PRO A 94 4.91 -1.87 18.28
N GLY A 95 3.88 -1.03 18.38
CA GLY A 95 3.95 0.14 19.26
C GLY A 95 2.72 1.05 19.27
N ILE A 96 1.74 0.82 18.40
CA ILE A 96 0.41 1.38 18.63
C ILE A 96 -0.33 0.41 19.54
N ASP A 97 -1.00 0.94 20.55
CA ASP A 97 -1.89 0.24 21.48
C ASP A 97 -3.14 -0.29 20.74
N ILE A 98 -2.87 -1.20 19.82
CA ILE A 98 -3.82 -2.00 19.08
C ILE A 98 -3.68 -3.41 19.63
N ASP A 99 -4.73 -4.21 19.54
CA ASP A 99 -4.59 -5.67 19.48
C ASP A 99 -3.32 -5.97 18.68
N GLY A 100 -2.25 -6.46 19.34
CA GLY A 100 -0.86 -6.43 18.84
C GLY A 100 -0.63 -7.19 17.53
N ARG A 101 -1.71 -7.73 16.97
CA ARG A 101 -1.85 -8.40 15.70
C ARG A 101 -2.17 -7.45 14.54
N VAL A 102 -2.67 -6.24 14.79
CA VAL A 102 -2.93 -5.23 13.74
C VAL A 102 -1.63 -4.59 13.30
N THR A 103 -1.35 -4.65 12.00
CA THR A 103 -0.10 -4.15 11.40
C THR A 103 -0.32 -3.03 10.39
N GLY A 104 -1.57 -2.70 10.09
CA GLY A 104 -1.89 -1.61 9.17
C GLY A 104 -3.38 -1.31 9.09
N PHE A 105 -3.72 -0.41 8.18
CA PHE A 105 -5.07 -0.03 7.82
C PHE A 105 -5.22 0.01 6.30
N VAL A 106 -6.36 -0.48 5.81
CA VAL A 106 -6.84 -0.18 4.46
C VAL A 106 -7.98 0.83 4.56
N TYR A 107 -8.01 1.79 3.64
CA TYR A 107 -9.10 2.75 3.57
C TYR A 107 -10.09 2.36 2.48
N ALA A 108 -11.38 2.47 2.77
CA ALA A 108 -12.44 2.18 1.83
C ALA A 108 -13.50 3.30 1.86
N ALA A 109 -14.32 3.34 0.82
CA ALA A 109 -15.50 4.20 0.84
C ALA A 109 -16.44 3.76 1.98
N ALA A 110 -16.97 4.74 2.71
CA ALA A 110 -18.06 4.50 3.64
C ALA A 110 -19.33 4.04 2.92
N PRO A 111 -20.16 3.19 3.55
CA PRO A 111 -21.54 3.02 3.09
C PRO A 111 -22.29 4.36 3.13
N GLU A 112 -23.30 4.53 2.29
CA GLU A 112 -24.08 5.77 2.18
C GLU A 112 -24.65 6.25 3.52
N GLU A 113 -25.05 5.30 4.36
CA GLU A 113 -25.56 5.56 5.69
C GLU A 113 -24.55 5.05 6.73
N ILE A 114 -23.85 5.97 7.40
CA ILE A 114 -23.14 5.69 8.66
C ILE A 114 -23.89 6.39 9.80
N PRO A 115 -24.26 5.67 10.87
CA PRO A 115 -24.85 6.28 12.05
C PRO A 115 -23.75 7.06 12.80
N SER A 116 -23.59 8.35 12.50
CA SER A 116 -22.63 9.23 13.15
C SER A 116 -23.31 10.53 13.60
N THR A 117 -22.85 11.07 14.73
CA THR A 117 -23.26 12.41 15.20
C THR A 117 -22.52 13.55 14.50
N VAL A 118 -21.43 13.24 13.78
CA VAL A 118 -20.67 14.21 12.99
C VAL A 118 -21.31 14.37 11.61
N ARG A 119 -21.40 15.62 11.15
CA ARG A 119 -21.81 15.93 9.77
C ARG A 119 -20.58 15.98 8.88
N PHE A 120 -20.68 15.39 7.71
CA PHE A 120 -19.59 15.35 6.74
C PHE A 120 -19.88 16.29 5.57
N GLU A 121 -18.90 17.08 5.13
CA GLU A 121 -19.02 17.82 3.86
C GLU A 121 -18.80 16.88 2.67
N ARG A 122 -17.91 15.90 2.82
CA ARG A 122 -17.66 14.83 1.85
C ARG A 122 -17.94 13.47 2.47
N PRO A 123 -18.35 12.46 1.69
CA PRO A 123 -18.51 11.10 2.23
C PRO A 123 -17.24 10.66 2.98
N PRO A 124 -17.33 10.16 4.23
CA PRO A 124 -16.13 9.80 4.98
C PRO A 124 -15.45 8.55 4.39
N LEU A 125 -14.23 8.29 4.86
CA LEU A 125 -13.53 7.03 4.65
C LEU A 125 -13.77 6.08 5.83
N VAL A 126 -13.86 4.80 5.55
CA VAL A 126 -13.76 3.78 6.60
C VAL A 126 -12.30 3.34 6.67
N ALA A 127 -11.72 3.37 7.86
CA ALA A 127 -10.38 2.87 8.12
C ALA A 127 -10.46 1.48 8.77
N LEU A 128 -10.16 0.43 7.99
CA LEU A 128 -10.26 -0.96 8.43
C LEU A 128 -8.90 -1.50 8.89
N PRO A 129 -8.77 -1.92 10.16
CA PRO A 129 -7.57 -2.58 10.65
C PRO A 129 -7.26 -3.88 9.91
N LEU A 130 -6.00 -4.03 9.51
CA LEU A 130 -5.42 -5.21 8.87
C LEU A 130 -4.51 -5.96 9.83
N LEU A 131 -4.57 -7.29 9.79
CA LEU A 131 -3.66 -8.18 10.51
C LEU A 131 -2.39 -8.45 9.69
N ALA A 132 -1.34 -8.99 10.32
CA ALA A 132 0.00 -9.16 9.72
C ALA A 132 0.02 -9.71 8.27
N GLY A 133 -0.63 -10.85 8.02
CA GLY A 133 -0.69 -11.46 6.69
C GLY A 133 -1.49 -10.62 5.68
N GLU A 134 -2.57 -9.98 6.14
CA GLU A 134 -3.46 -9.17 5.32
C GLU A 134 -2.75 -7.94 4.78
N THR A 135 -1.99 -7.23 5.62
CA THR A 135 -1.22 -6.06 5.20
C THR A 135 -0.23 -6.41 4.08
N THR A 136 0.43 -7.57 4.18
CA THR A 136 1.38 -8.02 3.15
C THR A 136 0.67 -8.37 1.85
N VAL A 137 -0.45 -9.07 1.93
CA VAL A 137 -1.26 -9.45 0.76
C VAL A 137 -1.86 -8.21 0.09
N VAL A 138 -2.38 -7.24 0.84
CA VAL A 138 -2.90 -5.98 0.31
C VAL A 138 -1.82 -5.25 -0.50
N GLN A 139 -0.61 -5.11 0.05
CA GLN A 139 0.50 -4.39 -0.62
C GLN A 139 0.95 -5.08 -1.92
N ARG A 140 0.85 -6.41 -2.01
CA ARG A 140 1.38 -7.19 -3.15
C ARG A 140 0.33 -7.57 -4.18
N PHE A 141 -0.89 -7.84 -3.72
CA PHE A 141 -1.95 -8.50 -4.49
C PHE A 141 -3.26 -7.70 -4.50
N GLY A 142 -3.24 -6.48 -3.96
CA GLY A 142 -4.32 -5.51 -4.09
C GLY A 142 -5.27 -5.54 -2.89
N HIS A 143 -5.80 -4.36 -2.57
CA HIS A 143 -6.72 -4.19 -1.45
C HIS A 143 -8.09 -4.82 -1.71
N ALA A 144 -8.59 -4.76 -2.96
CA ALA A 144 -9.91 -5.30 -3.34
C ALA A 144 -10.04 -6.78 -2.95
N ARG A 145 -9.02 -7.60 -3.21
CA ARG A 145 -8.96 -9.01 -2.85
C ARG A 145 -9.14 -9.26 -1.35
N VAL A 146 -8.42 -8.52 -0.51
CA VAL A 146 -8.52 -8.67 0.95
C VAL A 146 -9.86 -8.15 1.47
N LEU A 147 -10.38 -7.04 0.93
CA LEU A 147 -11.69 -6.53 1.30
C LEU A 147 -12.80 -7.52 0.93
N SER A 148 -12.76 -8.13 -0.25
CA SER A 148 -13.74 -9.15 -0.67
C SER A 148 -13.65 -10.42 0.19
N LEU A 149 -12.46 -10.82 0.63
CA LEU A 149 -12.29 -11.92 1.59
C LEU A 149 -12.81 -11.58 2.99
N LEU A 150 -12.61 -10.35 3.47
CA LEU A 150 -13.23 -9.85 4.71
C LEU A 150 -14.76 -9.86 4.60
N GLY A 151 -15.30 -9.46 3.44
CA GLY A 151 -16.71 -9.57 3.11
C GLY A 151 -17.24 -11.00 3.20
N ALA A 152 -16.50 -11.95 2.62
CA ALA A 152 -16.83 -13.37 2.70
C ALA A 152 -16.82 -13.90 4.14
N GLN A 153 -15.80 -13.56 4.93
CA GLN A 153 -15.68 -13.99 6.33
C GLN A 153 -16.84 -13.47 7.19
N GLU A 154 -17.18 -12.18 7.10
CA GLU A 154 -18.24 -11.56 7.89
C GLU A 154 -19.64 -11.73 7.25
N ARG A 155 -19.73 -12.39 6.09
CA ARG A 155 -20.97 -12.54 5.30
C ARG A 155 -21.65 -11.19 5.03
N TYR A 156 -20.86 -10.21 4.61
CA TYR A 156 -21.28 -8.84 4.36
C TYR A 156 -20.71 -8.34 3.04
N TYR A 157 -21.50 -7.57 2.29
CA TYR A 157 -21.13 -7.07 0.98
C TYR A 157 -20.94 -5.55 0.97
N PRO A 158 -19.96 -5.01 0.23
CA PRO A 158 -18.85 -5.73 -0.43
C PRO A 158 -17.79 -6.19 0.58
N HIS A 159 -17.65 -5.46 1.69
CA HIS A 159 -16.74 -5.77 2.79
C HIS A 159 -17.34 -5.21 4.08
N PRO A 160 -17.01 -5.77 5.26
CA PRO A 160 -17.40 -5.14 6.52
C PRO A 160 -16.79 -3.74 6.59
N TRP A 161 -17.56 -2.78 7.09
CA TRP A 161 -17.06 -1.43 7.42
C TRP A 161 -16.68 -1.32 8.91
N TRP A 162 -16.57 -2.46 9.58
CA TRP A 162 -16.22 -2.57 11.00
C TRP A 162 -15.10 -3.58 11.22
N PHE A 163 -14.48 -3.46 12.39
CA PHE A 163 -13.51 -4.40 12.90
C PHE A 163 -14.09 -5.24 14.02
N ARG A 164 -13.90 -6.56 13.96
CA ARG A 164 -14.22 -7.49 15.05
C ARG A 164 -12.93 -7.86 15.80
N PRO A 165 -12.74 -7.37 17.04
CA PRO A 165 -11.62 -7.81 17.87
C PRO A 165 -11.60 -9.34 18.01
N GLY A 166 -10.41 -9.94 18.07
CA GLY A 166 -10.28 -11.39 18.20
C GLY A 166 -10.45 -12.19 16.91
N ARG A 167 -10.86 -11.57 15.77
CA ARG A 167 -11.01 -12.31 14.50
C ARG A 167 -9.71 -12.95 14.03
N SER A 168 -9.84 -14.06 13.31
CA SER A 168 -8.75 -14.64 12.54
C SER A 168 -8.43 -13.78 11.31
N PRO A 169 -7.19 -13.81 10.80
CA PRO A 169 -6.87 -13.21 9.51
C PRO A 169 -7.57 -13.95 8.38
N VAL A 170 -7.98 -13.24 7.34
CA VAL A 170 -8.58 -13.84 6.13
C VAL A 170 -7.57 -14.53 5.22
N VAL A 171 -6.28 -14.28 5.44
CA VAL A 171 -5.17 -14.82 4.65
C VAL A 171 -3.99 -15.18 5.53
N ASP A 172 -3.30 -16.26 5.16
CA ASP A 172 -1.93 -16.55 5.57
C ASP A 172 -0.97 -16.14 4.44
N ASP A 173 -0.01 -15.23 4.69
CA ASP A 173 0.86 -14.69 3.63
C ASP A 173 1.67 -15.79 2.91
N ALA A 174 2.19 -16.77 3.65
CA ALA A 174 3.08 -17.78 3.10
C ALA A 174 2.30 -18.72 2.17
N GLU A 175 1.16 -19.24 2.63
CA GLU A 175 0.26 -20.06 1.84
C GLU A 175 -0.27 -19.29 0.64
N PHE A 176 -0.73 -18.05 0.86
CA PHE A 176 -1.31 -17.23 -0.20
C PHE A 176 -0.31 -16.96 -1.31
N ARG A 177 0.93 -16.56 -0.95
CA ARG A 177 2.01 -16.32 -1.90
C ARG A 177 2.38 -17.59 -2.68
N ALA A 178 2.37 -18.75 -2.05
CA ALA A 178 2.67 -20.01 -2.71
C ALA A 178 1.58 -20.43 -3.72
N ALA A 179 0.32 -20.13 -3.40
CA ALA A 179 -0.83 -20.56 -4.20
C ALA A 179 -1.19 -19.58 -5.34
N THR A 180 -1.05 -18.27 -5.13
CA THR A 180 -1.49 -17.26 -6.10
C THR A 180 -0.60 -17.18 -7.34
N MET A 181 -1.23 -17.08 -8.50
CA MET A 181 -0.58 -16.80 -9.79
C MET A 181 0.03 -15.40 -9.84
N LEU A 182 -0.49 -14.45 -9.06
CA LEU A 182 0.02 -13.08 -9.01
C LEU A 182 1.46 -12.99 -8.50
N SER A 183 1.93 -13.98 -7.72
CA SER A 183 3.33 -14.06 -7.28
C SER A 183 4.33 -14.20 -8.44
N LYS A 184 3.85 -14.49 -9.65
CA LYS A 184 4.67 -14.73 -10.86
C LYS A 184 4.67 -13.55 -11.83
N ALA A 185 3.96 -12.47 -11.53
CA ALA A 185 3.85 -11.31 -12.40
C ALA A 185 4.17 -10.02 -11.63
N PRO A 186 4.82 -9.03 -12.28
CA PRO A 186 4.84 -7.67 -11.75
C PRO A 186 3.41 -7.16 -11.63
N ALA A 187 3.13 -6.38 -10.59
CA ALA A 187 1.80 -5.87 -10.30
C ALA A 187 1.81 -4.35 -10.13
N TYR A 188 0.81 -3.69 -10.73
CA TYR A 188 0.57 -2.27 -10.65
C TYR A 188 -0.73 -2.05 -9.87
N ASN A 189 -0.65 -1.29 -8.78
CA ASN A 189 -1.82 -1.00 -7.95
C ASN A 189 -2.51 0.26 -8.47
N LEU A 190 -3.70 0.09 -9.01
CA LEU A 190 -4.50 1.10 -9.69
C LEU A 190 -5.89 1.17 -9.02
N PRO A 191 -5.99 1.73 -7.80
CA PRO A 191 -7.24 1.71 -7.03
C PRO A 191 -8.41 2.47 -7.70
N PHE A 192 -8.10 3.33 -8.67
CA PHE A 192 -9.09 4.03 -9.50
C PHE A 192 -9.64 3.18 -10.67
N LEU A 193 -8.91 2.15 -11.09
CA LEU A 193 -9.36 1.21 -12.11
C LEU A 193 -10.43 0.31 -11.51
N ARG A 194 -11.52 0.09 -12.24
CA ARG A 194 -12.53 -0.93 -11.91
C ARG A 194 -12.59 -1.96 -13.03
N VAL A 195 -12.67 -3.23 -12.64
CA VAL A 195 -12.76 -4.36 -13.58
C VAL A 195 -14.03 -5.12 -13.29
N VAL A 196 -14.92 -5.21 -14.27
CA VAL A 196 -16.23 -5.87 -14.12
C VAL A 196 -16.42 -6.89 -15.23
N HIS A 197 -16.72 -8.12 -14.86
CA HIS A 197 -17.16 -9.18 -15.76
C HIS A 197 -18.67 -9.07 -15.98
N VAL A 198 -19.11 -8.96 -17.24
CA VAL A 198 -20.51 -8.79 -17.64
C VAL A 198 -20.85 -9.75 -18.79
N GLY A 199 -21.44 -10.89 -18.50
CA GLY A 199 -21.79 -11.89 -19.53
C GLY A 199 -20.55 -12.39 -20.27
N ASP A 200 -20.40 -12.07 -21.55
CA ASP A 200 -19.22 -12.37 -22.36
C ASP A 200 -18.25 -11.18 -22.50
N ARG A 201 -18.36 -10.17 -21.63
CA ARG A 201 -17.56 -8.94 -21.69
C ARG A 201 -16.77 -8.73 -20.40
N LEU A 202 -15.57 -8.16 -20.53
CA LEU A 202 -14.79 -7.64 -19.41
C LEU A 202 -14.66 -6.12 -19.59
N GLU A 203 -15.25 -5.36 -18.67
CA GLU A 203 -15.28 -3.91 -18.69
C GLU A 203 -14.22 -3.34 -17.74
N LEU A 204 -13.26 -2.60 -18.30
CA LEU A 204 -12.31 -1.77 -17.60
C LEU A 204 -12.90 -0.36 -17.54
N THR A 205 -13.03 0.20 -16.35
CA THR A 205 -13.56 1.55 -16.17
C THR A 205 -12.61 2.40 -15.38
N ILE A 206 -12.30 3.58 -15.91
CA ILE A 206 -11.50 4.62 -15.26
C ILE A 206 -12.37 5.87 -15.15
N THR A 207 -12.27 6.58 -14.04
CA THR A 207 -13.01 7.83 -13.85
C THR A 207 -12.24 8.94 -14.55
N ALA A 208 -12.66 9.30 -15.77
CA ALA A 208 -12.17 10.50 -16.42
C ALA A 208 -12.88 11.71 -15.79
N GLY A 209 -12.15 12.72 -15.36
CA GLY A 209 -12.78 14.02 -15.12
C GLY A 209 -13.19 14.69 -16.43
N ASP A 210 -14.02 15.72 -16.32
CA ASP A 210 -14.53 16.44 -17.47
C ASP A 210 -13.38 17.16 -18.20
N ALA A 211 -13.23 16.96 -19.50
CA ALA A 211 -12.20 17.63 -20.31
C ALA A 211 -12.31 19.18 -20.29
N THR A 212 -13.45 19.71 -19.83
CA THR A 212 -13.71 21.14 -19.64
C THR A 212 -13.34 21.66 -18.24
N SER A 213 -13.04 20.78 -17.29
CA SER A 213 -12.62 21.14 -15.94
C SER A 213 -11.10 21.36 -15.92
N TYR A 214 -10.67 22.62 -15.99
CA TYR A 214 -9.29 23.08 -15.83
C TYR A 214 -8.61 22.71 -14.48
N ILE A 215 -9.26 21.88 -13.65
CA ILE A 215 -8.78 21.45 -12.33
C ILE A 215 -8.34 19.97 -12.41
N GLY A 216 -7.28 19.73 -13.19
CA GLY A 216 -6.18 18.75 -13.09
C GLY A 216 -6.28 17.37 -12.42
N GLY A 217 -7.45 16.76 -12.18
CA GLY A 217 -7.51 15.43 -11.52
C GLY A 217 -7.94 14.27 -12.42
N ALA A 218 -8.48 14.56 -13.60
CA ALA A 218 -8.98 13.59 -14.58
C ALA A 218 -7.86 12.82 -15.27
N ASP A 219 -6.84 13.59 -15.64
CA ASP A 219 -5.77 13.14 -16.50
C ASP A 219 -4.81 12.28 -15.68
N GLU A 220 -4.61 12.57 -14.39
CA GLU A 220 -3.70 11.82 -13.52
C GLU A 220 -4.01 10.31 -13.45
N GLU A 221 -5.29 9.90 -13.34
CA GLU A 221 -5.67 8.48 -13.30
C GLU A 221 -5.44 7.78 -14.64
N LEU A 222 -5.79 8.47 -15.74
CA LEU A 222 -5.62 7.94 -17.08
C LEU A 222 -4.13 7.88 -17.48
N GLU A 223 -3.36 8.92 -17.15
CA GLU A 223 -1.91 9.02 -17.32
C GLU A 223 -1.20 7.92 -16.52
N ALA A 224 -1.59 7.69 -15.26
CA ALA A 224 -1.05 6.61 -14.45
C ALA A 224 -1.36 5.23 -15.04
N PHE A 225 -2.54 5.04 -15.65
CA PHE A 225 -2.85 3.79 -16.35
C PHE A 225 -2.07 3.65 -17.65
N GLU A 226 -1.93 4.73 -18.42
CA GLU A 226 -1.13 4.77 -19.64
C GLU A 226 0.33 4.40 -19.34
N GLU A 227 0.87 4.97 -18.27
CA GLU A 227 2.19 4.69 -17.75
C GLU A 227 2.36 3.24 -17.33
N ALA A 228 1.43 2.70 -16.55
CA ALA A 228 1.46 1.31 -16.17
C ALA A 228 1.42 0.38 -17.41
N LEU A 229 0.66 0.71 -18.45
CA LEU A 229 0.67 -0.02 -19.73
C LEU A 229 1.95 0.18 -20.54
N ARG A 230 2.63 1.31 -20.41
CA ARG A 230 3.90 1.60 -21.09
C ARG A 230 5.04 0.78 -20.51
N GLU A 231 5.10 0.71 -19.18
CA GLU A 231 6.14 0.03 -18.42
C GLU A 231 5.90 -1.47 -18.24
N ALA A 232 4.65 -1.90 -18.39
CA ALA A 232 4.27 -3.30 -18.26
C ALA A 232 5.16 -4.21 -19.10
N ALA A 233 5.74 -5.22 -18.45
CA ALA A 233 6.35 -6.36 -19.09
C ALA A 233 5.30 -7.11 -19.95
N ASP A 234 5.75 -8.11 -20.72
CA ASP A 234 4.85 -8.97 -21.50
C ASP A 234 3.79 -9.68 -20.63
N VAL A 235 4.03 -9.82 -19.33
CA VAL A 235 3.06 -10.29 -18.35
C VAL A 235 3.02 -9.30 -17.21
N CYS A 236 1.85 -8.74 -16.90
CA CYS A 236 1.66 -7.85 -15.77
C CYS A 236 0.25 -7.97 -15.18
N ALA A 237 0.12 -7.70 -13.88
CA ALA A 237 -1.15 -7.62 -13.19
C ALA A 237 -1.50 -6.17 -12.87
N PHE A 238 -2.75 -5.79 -13.10
CA PHE A 238 -3.35 -4.56 -12.58
C PHE A 238 -4.24 -4.93 -11.41
N LEU A 239 -4.05 -4.23 -10.30
CA LEU A 239 -4.78 -4.43 -9.05
C LEU A 239 -5.80 -3.28 -8.91
N PRO A 240 -7.06 -3.47 -9.33
CA PRO A 240 -8.09 -2.46 -9.33
C PRO A 240 -8.60 -2.14 -7.91
N GLY A 241 -9.38 -1.07 -7.83
CA GLY A 241 -10.29 -0.84 -6.72
C GLY A 241 -11.50 -1.77 -6.73
N LEU A 242 -12.31 -1.69 -5.66
CA LEU A 242 -13.60 -2.35 -5.62
C LEU A 242 -14.54 -1.75 -6.67
N ALA A 243 -15.18 -2.62 -7.45
CA ALA A 243 -16.20 -2.21 -8.40
C ALA A 243 -17.55 -1.98 -7.68
N ASP A 244 -18.25 -0.91 -8.06
CA ASP A 244 -19.60 -0.60 -7.59
C ASP A 244 -20.64 -1.43 -8.36
N VAL A 245 -20.68 -2.71 -8.04
CA VAL A 245 -21.61 -3.71 -8.59
C VAL A 245 -22.13 -4.56 -7.44
N PRO A 246 -23.22 -5.34 -7.61
CA PRO A 246 -23.81 -6.10 -6.50
C PRO A 246 -23.13 -7.46 -6.25
N GLN A 247 -22.06 -7.80 -6.97
CA GLN A 247 -21.32 -9.06 -6.77
C GLN A 247 -19.82 -8.83 -6.98
N THR A 248 -18.97 -9.55 -6.23
CA THR A 248 -17.52 -9.56 -6.48
C THR A 248 -16.96 -10.96 -6.28
N TYR A 249 -15.99 -11.32 -7.13
CA TYR A 249 -15.30 -12.59 -7.01
C TYR A 249 -14.47 -12.65 -5.72
N VAL A 250 -14.34 -13.87 -5.19
CA VAL A 250 -13.48 -14.18 -4.05
C VAL A 250 -12.69 -15.44 -4.32
N TRP A 251 -11.46 -15.48 -3.81
CA TRP A 251 -10.59 -16.62 -3.94
C TRP A 251 -9.70 -16.80 -2.71
N ALA A 252 -9.62 -18.05 -2.25
CA ALA A 252 -8.68 -18.48 -1.23
C ALA A 252 -7.86 -19.67 -1.73
N PRO A 253 -6.64 -19.90 -1.19
CA PRO A 253 -5.85 -21.09 -1.47
C PRO A 253 -6.67 -22.39 -1.32
N GLY A 254 -6.45 -23.34 -2.23
CA GLY A 254 -7.18 -24.61 -2.26
C GLY A 254 -8.57 -24.57 -2.90
N GLN A 255 -9.11 -23.39 -3.23
CA GLN A 255 -10.40 -23.25 -3.91
C GLN A 255 -10.36 -23.87 -5.32
N GLN A 256 -11.32 -24.76 -5.62
CA GLN A 256 -11.36 -25.56 -6.85
C GLN A 256 -12.13 -24.92 -8.01
N GLY A 257 -12.85 -23.82 -7.78
CA GLY A 257 -13.70 -23.18 -8.77
C GLY A 257 -14.00 -21.72 -8.46
N PRO A 258 -14.70 -21.01 -9.33
CA PRO A 258 -15.06 -19.62 -9.10
C PRO A 258 -16.02 -19.49 -7.91
N ALA A 259 -15.80 -18.49 -7.07
CA ALA A 259 -16.69 -18.13 -5.97
C ALA A 259 -16.89 -16.61 -5.96
N ALA A 260 -18.02 -16.14 -5.45
CA ALA A 260 -18.36 -14.73 -5.34
C ALA A 260 -19.19 -14.47 -4.08
N ILE A 261 -19.11 -13.24 -3.57
CA ILE A 261 -20.05 -12.72 -2.57
C ILE A 261 -21.05 -11.78 -3.26
N VAL A 262 -22.26 -11.72 -2.73
CA VAL A 262 -23.42 -11.05 -3.35
C VAL A 262 -24.05 -10.07 -2.35
N ALA A 263 -24.43 -8.89 -2.85
CA ALA A 263 -25.16 -7.90 -2.08
C ALA A 263 -26.51 -8.44 -1.59
N PRO A 264 -26.96 -8.09 -0.36
CA PRO A 264 -28.28 -8.46 0.13
C PRO A 264 -29.39 -7.99 -0.82
N GLY A 265 -30.32 -8.88 -1.17
CA GLY A 265 -31.43 -8.55 -2.07
C GLY A 265 -31.03 -8.31 -3.53
N GLY A 266 -29.75 -8.44 -3.88
CA GLY A 266 -29.31 -8.39 -5.26
C GLY A 266 -29.87 -9.57 -6.04
N GLU A 267 -30.52 -9.30 -7.18
CA GLU A 267 -30.77 -10.33 -8.18
C GLU A 267 -29.44 -10.98 -8.60
N ARG A 268 -29.50 -12.12 -9.30
CA ARG A 268 -28.34 -12.66 -10.02
C ARG A 268 -27.97 -11.70 -11.16
N SER A 269 -27.36 -10.57 -10.79
CA SER A 269 -26.70 -9.63 -11.67
C SER A 269 -25.69 -10.40 -12.51
N THR A 270 -25.66 -10.10 -13.80
CA THR A 270 -24.62 -10.58 -14.71
C THR A 270 -23.31 -9.82 -14.55
N ARG A 271 -23.29 -8.75 -13.74
CA ARG A 271 -22.13 -7.91 -13.44
C ARG A 271 -21.45 -8.38 -12.16
N ILE A 272 -20.19 -8.79 -12.25
CA ILE A 272 -19.38 -9.27 -11.12
C ILE A 272 -18.04 -8.53 -11.13
N GLY A 273 -17.68 -7.90 -10.01
CA GLY A 273 -16.42 -7.20 -9.83
C GLY A 273 -15.24 -8.16 -9.71
N CYS A 274 -14.14 -7.85 -10.37
CA CYS A 274 -12.89 -8.60 -10.36
C CYS A 274 -11.85 -7.91 -9.49
N ASN A 275 -11.05 -8.68 -8.75
CA ASN A 275 -10.04 -8.13 -7.83
C ASN A 275 -8.67 -7.95 -8.48
N PHE A 276 -8.47 -8.43 -9.72
CA PHE A 276 -7.30 -8.14 -10.55
C PHE A 276 -7.57 -8.39 -12.04
N LEU A 277 -6.71 -7.81 -12.88
CA LEU A 277 -6.60 -8.09 -14.30
C LEU A 277 -5.14 -8.46 -14.64
N LEU A 278 -4.88 -9.68 -15.08
CA LEU A 278 -3.58 -10.08 -15.61
C LEU A 278 -3.57 -9.88 -17.12
N LEU A 279 -2.82 -8.91 -17.63
CA LEU A 279 -2.60 -8.76 -19.07
C LEU A 279 -1.36 -9.53 -19.50
N VAL A 280 -1.51 -10.31 -20.58
CA VAL A 280 -0.44 -11.07 -21.20
C VAL A 280 -0.34 -10.66 -22.66
N ARG A 281 0.78 -10.05 -23.05
CA ARG A 281 1.12 -9.74 -24.44
C ARG A 281 1.90 -10.92 -25.03
N GLY A 282 1.43 -11.46 -26.15
CA GLY A 282 2.12 -12.59 -26.78
C GLY A 282 1.65 -12.89 -28.19
N THR A 283 2.09 -14.03 -28.70
CA THR A 283 1.75 -14.56 -30.04
C THR A 283 0.67 -15.64 -30.00
N LEU A 284 0.23 -16.03 -28.80
CA LEU A 284 -0.85 -16.99 -28.61
C LEU A 284 -2.20 -16.40 -29.05
N GLU A 285 -3.17 -17.29 -29.32
CA GLU A 285 -4.52 -16.89 -29.68
C GLU A 285 -5.13 -16.01 -28.57
N PRO A 286 -5.63 -14.80 -28.90
CA PRO A 286 -6.19 -13.90 -27.89
C PRO A 286 -7.41 -14.52 -27.22
N THR A 287 -7.44 -14.44 -25.90
CA THR A 287 -8.47 -15.08 -25.08
C THR A 287 -8.53 -14.42 -23.72
N ALA A 288 -9.65 -14.61 -23.03
CA ALA A 288 -9.79 -14.22 -21.64
C ALA A 288 -10.28 -15.40 -20.82
N ARG A 289 -9.64 -15.62 -19.68
CA ARG A 289 -9.93 -16.73 -18.77
C ARG A 289 -10.02 -16.21 -17.33
N GLN A 290 -11.06 -16.64 -16.63
CA GLN A 290 -11.14 -16.42 -15.20
C GLN A 290 -10.05 -17.25 -14.49
N ILE A 291 -9.26 -16.59 -13.65
CA ILE A 291 -8.25 -17.21 -12.79
C ILE A 291 -8.44 -16.61 -11.41
N GLU A 292 -8.58 -17.45 -10.39
CA GLU A 292 -8.82 -17.02 -9.01
C GLU A 292 -10.06 -16.09 -8.93
N ASP A 293 -9.88 -14.88 -8.41
CA ASP A 293 -10.90 -13.82 -8.28
C ASP A 293 -10.76 -12.69 -9.31
N GLY A 294 -10.07 -12.96 -10.42
CA GLY A 294 -9.85 -12.02 -11.51
C GLY A 294 -9.79 -12.69 -12.87
N PHE A 295 -9.24 -11.97 -13.84
CA PHE A 295 -9.15 -12.44 -15.22
C PHE A 295 -7.74 -12.31 -15.77
N ALA A 296 -7.29 -13.33 -16.49
CA ALA A 296 -6.15 -13.23 -17.38
C ALA A 296 -6.63 -13.00 -18.81
N VAL A 297 -6.08 -11.96 -19.46
CA VAL A 297 -6.41 -11.59 -20.84
C VAL A 297 -5.14 -11.64 -21.68
N LEU A 298 -5.13 -12.53 -22.65
CA LEU A 298 -4.07 -12.66 -23.65
C LEU A 298 -4.41 -11.78 -24.84
N LEU A 299 -3.50 -10.88 -25.20
CA LEU A 299 -3.62 -9.97 -26.33
C LEU A 299 -2.45 -10.17 -27.29
N THR A 300 -2.71 -10.08 -28.60
CA THR A 300 -1.62 -9.91 -29.57
C THR A 300 -0.94 -8.55 -29.37
N GLY A 301 0.28 -8.40 -29.90
CA GLY A 301 0.96 -7.10 -29.92
C GLY A 301 0.12 -5.99 -30.56
N ALA A 302 -0.63 -6.28 -31.63
CA ALA A 302 -1.51 -5.31 -32.28
C ALA A 302 -2.71 -4.92 -31.41
N MET A 303 -3.34 -5.88 -30.71
CA MET A 303 -4.46 -5.59 -29.81
C MET A 303 -4.01 -4.79 -28.59
N TYR A 304 -2.83 -5.12 -28.04
CA TYR A 304 -2.22 -4.36 -26.96
C TYR A 304 -1.90 -2.92 -27.39
N ALA A 305 -1.30 -2.73 -28.57
CA ALA A 305 -1.03 -1.41 -29.13
C ALA A 305 -2.31 -0.59 -29.32
N ARG A 306 -3.41 -1.22 -29.77
CA ARG A 306 -4.72 -0.56 -29.89
C ARG A 306 -5.29 -0.12 -28.54
N LEU A 307 -5.17 -0.96 -27.50
CA LEU A 307 -5.56 -0.59 -26.14
C LEU A 307 -4.77 0.63 -25.66
N ARG A 308 -3.44 0.59 -25.80
CA ARG A 308 -2.57 1.71 -25.42
C ARG A 308 -2.90 3.00 -26.15
N GLN A 309 -3.07 2.96 -27.47
CA GLN A 309 -3.48 4.13 -28.26
C GLN A 309 -4.84 4.68 -27.85
N ALA A 310 -5.75 3.84 -27.36
CA ALA A 310 -7.03 4.32 -26.85
C ALA A 310 -6.90 5.02 -25.50
N VAL A 311 -6.05 4.49 -24.60
CA VAL A 311 -5.74 5.10 -23.31
C VAL A 311 -5.03 6.44 -23.51
N GLU A 312 -3.96 6.48 -24.31
CA GLU A 312 -3.21 7.70 -24.66
C GLU A 312 -4.11 8.77 -25.29
N ALA A 313 -5.07 8.36 -26.12
CA ALA A 313 -6.01 9.29 -26.76
C ALA A 313 -7.25 9.61 -25.88
N GLY A 314 -7.31 9.14 -24.63
CA GLY A 314 -8.44 9.36 -23.75
C GLY A 314 -9.79 8.96 -24.34
N ARG A 315 -9.84 7.80 -25.02
CA ARG A 315 -11.05 7.34 -25.71
C ARG A 315 -11.43 5.91 -25.31
N PRO A 316 -12.74 5.60 -25.24
CA PRO A 316 -13.19 4.23 -25.04
C PRO A 316 -12.80 3.34 -26.22
N ILE A 317 -12.60 2.04 -25.96
CA ILE A 317 -12.32 1.04 -27.00
C ILE A 317 -12.97 -0.29 -26.67
N GLU A 318 -13.31 -1.07 -27.70
CA GLU A 318 -13.67 -2.48 -27.60
C GLU A 318 -12.71 -3.34 -28.43
N ILE A 319 -12.25 -4.42 -27.84
CA ILE A 319 -11.33 -5.39 -28.44
C ILE A 319 -12.01 -6.76 -28.39
N GLY A 320 -12.35 -7.30 -29.55
CA GLY A 320 -12.92 -8.65 -29.67
C GLY A 320 -11.87 -9.72 -29.43
N LEU A 321 -12.25 -10.76 -28.67
CA LEU A 321 -11.44 -11.93 -28.35
C LEU A 321 -12.04 -13.16 -29.07
N PRO A 322 -11.28 -13.82 -29.96
CA PRO A 322 -11.80 -14.91 -30.80
C PRO A 322 -12.14 -16.19 -30.02
N ALA A 323 -11.57 -16.38 -28.83
CA ALA A 323 -11.75 -17.59 -28.01
C ALA A 323 -12.11 -17.26 -26.55
N GLY A 324 -12.67 -18.24 -25.83
CA GLY A 324 -13.00 -18.14 -24.40
C GLY A 324 -14.47 -17.81 -24.11
N ALA A 325 -14.82 -17.75 -22.82
CA ALA A 325 -16.15 -17.34 -22.38
C ALA A 325 -16.35 -15.82 -22.49
N VAL A 326 -15.28 -15.05 -22.29
CA VAL A 326 -15.27 -13.60 -22.52
C VAL A 326 -14.80 -13.35 -23.96
N ARG A 327 -15.65 -12.69 -24.74
CA ARG A 327 -15.50 -12.35 -26.16
C ARG A 327 -15.13 -10.90 -26.40
N THR A 328 -15.24 -10.03 -25.39
CA THR A 328 -14.90 -8.60 -25.54
C THR A 328 -14.16 -8.08 -24.32
N LEU A 329 -13.03 -7.39 -24.54
CA LEU A 329 -12.42 -6.49 -23.58
C LEU A 329 -12.82 -5.05 -23.93
N ALA A 330 -13.44 -4.32 -23.01
CA ALA A 330 -13.89 -2.95 -23.24
C ALA A 330 -13.26 -1.99 -22.23
N LEU A 331 -12.70 -0.87 -22.70
CA LEU A 331 -12.33 0.27 -21.87
C LEU A 331 -13.43 1.32 -21.94
N ARG A 332 -13.90 1.75 -20.76
CA ARG A 332 -14.85 2.82 -20.55
C ARG A 332 -14.19 3.94 -19.74
N LEU A 333 -14.52 5.17 -20.12
CA LEU A 333 -14.13 6.36 -19.39
C LEU A 333 -15.42 6.96 -18.83
N GLU A 334 -15.55 6.97 -17.52
CA GLU A 334 -16.73 7.52 -16.85
C GLU A 334 -16.46 8.95 -16.39
N PRO A 335 -17.38 9.90 -16.64
CA PRO A 335 -17.25 11.24 -16.10
C PRO A 335 -17.32 11.19 -14.57
N ARG A 336 -16.45 11.95 -13.90
CA ARG A 336 -16.47 12.11 -12.44
C ARG A 336 -17.81 12.71 -12.01
N ARG A 337 -18.68 11.91 -11.38
CA ARG A 337 -19.96 12.37 -10.82
C ARG A 337 -19.76 12.87 -9.39
N GLY A 338 -19.72 14.20 -9.19
CA GLY A 338 -19.69 14.83 -7.86
C GLY A 338 -18.82 16.10 -7.79
N PRO A 339 -18.92 16.89 -6.71
CA PRO A 339 -18.03 18.03 -6.50
C PRO A 339 -16.58 17.52 -6.49
N ALA A 340 -15.73 18.13 -7.33
CA ALA A 340 -14.33 17.78 -7.44
C ALA A 340 -13.67 17.83 -6.05
N SER A 341 -13.33 16.66 -5.50
CA SER A 341 -12.23 16.60 -4.56
C SER A 341 -11.01 17.14 -5.32
N ARG A 342 -10.46 18.26 -4.85
CA ARG A 342 -9.29 18.90 -5.45
C ARG A 342 -8.24 17.84 -5.81
N PRO A 343 -7.61 17.92 -6.99
CA PRO A 343 -6.45 17.09 -7.28
C PRO A 343 -5.44 17.28 -6.16
N VAL A 344 -5.02 16.15 -5.60
CA VAL A 344 -3.93 16.12 -4.64
C VAL A 344 -2.69 16.45 -5.46
N GLN A 345 -2.12 17.64 -5.28
CA GLN A 345 -0.81 17.91 -5.86
C GLN A 345 0.13 16.78 -5.42
N ALA A 346 0.61 15.99 -6.37
CA ALA A 346 1.75 15.13 -6.16
C ALA A 346 2.90 16.05 -5.70
N VAL A 347 3.19 16.04 -4.40
CA VAL A 347 4.37 16.69 -3.86
C VAL A 347 5.55 15.92 -4.42
N ARG A 348 6.16 16.45 -5.49
CA ARG A 348 7.49 16.03 -5.94
C ARG A 348 8.43 16.17 -4.73
N PRO A 349 9.22 15.15 -4.38
CA PRO A 349 10.22 15.29 -3.33
C PRO A 349 11.24 16.34 -3.78
N GLY A 350 11.15 17.55 -3.22
CA GLY A 350 12.17 18.56 -3.38
C GLY A 350 13.49 18.09 -2.73
N PRO A 351 14.65 18.50 -3.25
CA PRO A 351 15.94 18.21 -2.62
C PRO A 351 15.92 18.79 -1.20
N GLY A 352 16.30 17.96 -0.23
CA GLY A 352 16.12 18.19 1.20
C GLY A 352 16.47 19.61 1.65
N THR A 353 15.48 20.33 2.16
CA THR A 353 15.72 21.51 2.99
C THR A 353 16.15 21.01 4.37
N GLN A 354 17.39 21.28 4.75
CA GLN A 354 17.84 21.10 6.13
C GLN A 354 16.98 21.99 7.04
N ALA A 355 16.24 21.37 7.95
CA ALA A 355 15.61 22.09 9.04
C ALA A 355 16.71 22.65 9.95
N ALA A 356 16.80 23.98 10.03
CA ALA A 356 17.59 24.65 11.05
C ALA A 356 17.05 24.29 12.45
N PRO A 357 17.92 24.15 13.47
CA PRO A 357 17.46 23.88 14.83
C PRO A 357 16.63 25.06 15.36
N LEU A 358 15.43 24.78 15.86
CA LEU A 358 14.63 25.74 16.62
C LEU A 358 15.37 26.11 17.93
N PRO A 359 15.29 27.38 18.37
CA PRO A 359 15.90 27.81 19.63
C PRO A 359 15.20 27.13 20.82
N ALA A 360 15.99 26.79 21.84
CA ALA A 360 15.50 26.21 23.08
C ALA A 360 14.51 27.15 23.79
N ALA A 361 13.34 26.62 24.15
CA ALA A 361 12.40 27.32 25.01
C ALA A 361 13.00 27.49 26.42
N PRO A 362 12.76 28.62 27.11
CA PRO A 362 13.20 28.81 28.48
C PRO A 362 12.45 27.87 29.44
N PRO A 363 13.05 27.50 30.59
CA PRO A 363 12.44 26.57 31.53
C PRO A 363 11.22 27.22 32.21
N PRO A 364 10.16 26.44 32.52
CA PRO A 364 9.07 26.94 33.34
C PRO A 364 9.47 26.98 34.82
N ASP A 365 9.28 28.16 35.42
CA ASP A 365 9.28 28.34 36.87
C ASP A 365 8.14 27.54 37.53
N GLY A 366 8.42 27.03 38.73
CA GLY A 366 7.73 25.91 39.33
C GLY A 366 6.40 26.18 40.03
N ALA A 367 5.64 25.10 40.21
CA ALA A 367 4.99 24.69 41.47
C ALA A 367 4.31 23.30 41.28
N PRO A 368 4.15 22.50 42.36
CA PRO A 368 3.87 21.08 42.28
C PRO A 368 2.37 20.75 42.42
N GLY A 369 1.91 19.73 41.70
CA GLY A 369 0.60 19.14 41.87
C GLY A 369 0.47 17.84 41.09
N ALA A 370 0.44 16.71 41.82
CA ALA A 370 0.34 15.36 41.29
C ALA A 370 -1.01 15.06 40.64
N GLY A 371 -0.99 14.32 39.52
CA GLY A 371 -2.12 13.69 38.84
C GLY A 371 -1.62 12.59 37.88
N PRO A 372 -2.38 11.51 37.62
CA PRO A 372 -1.81 10.20 37.30
C PRO A 372 -1.29 10.09 35.85
N ALA A 373 -0.25 9.27 35.73
CA ALA A 373 0.41 8.74 34.53
C ALA A 373 -0.21 9.11 33.16
N ALA A 374 0.32 10.16 32.54
CA ALA A 374 0.29 10.30 31.09
C ALA A 374 1.22 9.22 30.50
N GLU A 375 0.64 8.10 30.06
CA GLU A 375 1.34 7.11 29.25
C GLU A 375 1.91 7.79 28.01
N ARG A 376 3.23 7.76 27.89
CA ARG A 376 3.95 8.28 26.73
C ARG A 376 3.74 7.31 25.57
N TYR A 377 2.73 7.56 24.75
CA TYR A 377 2.55 6.86 23.49
C TYR A 377 3.77 7.08 22.59
N ARG A 378 4.48 6.00 22.24
CA ARG A 378 5.52 6.05 21.19
C ARG A 378 4.84 5.91 19.84
N THR A 379 4.82 6.98 19.05
CA THR A 379 4.46 6.93 17.64
C THR A 379 5.52 6.14 16.87
N GLY A 380 5.17 4.94 16.39
CA GLY A 380 5.96 4.23 15.39
C GLY A 380 5.96 4.95 14.05
N GLU A 381 6.96 4.69 13.20
CA GLU A 381 6.97 5.20 11.83
C GLU A 381 5.81 4.58 11.04
N LEU A 382 4.96 5.45 10.46
CA LEU A 382 3.90 5.06 9.55
C LEU A 382 4.33 5.35 8.11
N THR A 383 4.29 4.32 7.28
CA THR A 383 4.43 4.46 5.83
C THR A 383 3.03 4.43 5.21
N ILE A 384 2.59 5.55 4.63
CA ILE A 384 1.49 5.51 3.65
C ILE A 384 2.09 4.89 2.40
N TYR A 385 1.59 3.71 2.03
CA TYR A 385 1.94 3.09 0.77
C TYR A 385 0.96 3.58 -0.28
N ARG A 386 1.39 4.61 -1.02
CA ARG A 386 0.87 4.96 -2.34
C ARG A 386 1.98 4.54 -3.33
N PRO A 387 1.71 3.66 -4.30
CA PRO A 387 2.72 3.31 -5.30
C PRO A 387 3.19 4.59 -6.00
N PRO A 388 4.50 4.81 -6.21
CA PRO A 388 4.98 5.99 -6.91
C PRO A 388 4.55 5.94 -8.40
N PRO A 389 4.13 7.07 -9.02
CA PRO A 389 4.12 7.21 -10.47
C PRO A 389 5.56 7.21 -11.02
N ALA A 390 5.72 6.84 -12.29
CA ALA A 390 6.99 6.52 -12.90
C ALA A 390 7.61 7.72 -13.67
N GLU A 391 8.21 8.66 -12.95
CA GLU A 391 9.18 9.62 -13.53
C GLU A 391 10.44 9.66 -12.63
N GLU A 392 11.70 9.74 -13.11
CA GLU A 392 12.24 10.36 -14.33
C GLU A 392 13.40 9.51 -14.94
N ALA A 393 13.41 9.36 -16.26
CA ALA A 393 14.63 9.17 -17.04
C ALA A 393 14.58 10.01 -18.33
N ASP A 394 15.48 11.00 -18.35
CA ASP A 394 16.20 11.52 -19.52
C ASP A 394 15.50 12.56 -20.42
N ARG A 395 15.66 13.84 -20.04
CA ARG A 395 15.82 14.95 -20.99
C ARG A 395 16.98 15.85 -20.56
N SER A 396 18.16 15.64 -21.12
CA SER A 396 19.09 16.74 -21.40
C SER A 396 20.19 16.34 -22.39
N GLY A 397 20.16 16.99 -23.55
CA GLY A 397 21.27 17.05 -24.50
C GLY A 397 22.47 17.84 -23.95
N PRO A 398 23.53 17.99 -24.76
CA PRO A 398 24.88 18.17 -24.27
C PRO A 398 25.17 19.63 -23.91
N ASP A 399 25.62 19.88 -22.69
CA ASP A 399 26.51 21.01 -22.45
C ASP A 399 27.44 20.78 -21.24
N ALA A 400 28.56 21.49 -21.28
CA ALA A 400 29.84 21.12 -20.68
C ALA A 400 29.95 21.24 -19.14
N GLY A 401 30.73 20.31 -18.55
CA GLY A 401 31.66 20.60 -17.45
C GLY A 401 31.12 20.57 -16.01
N GLY A 402 31.25 19.42 -15.35
CA GLY A 402 31.21 19.32 -13.88
C GLY A 402 30.90 17.90 -13.37
N ARG A 403 31.93 17.15 -12.95
CA ARG A 403 31.77 15.81 -12.36
C ARG A 403 31.12 15.93 -10.97
N ALA A 404 29.82 15.67 -10.88
CA ALA A 404 29.14 15.34 -9.64
C ALA A 404 29.20 13.81 -9.39
N LEU A 405 29.56 13.41 -8.18
CA LEU A 405 29.59 12.01 -7.74
C LEU A 405 28.14 11.48 -7.69
N ARG A 406 27.85 10.38 -8.40
CA ARG A 406 26.55 9.70 -8.37
C ARG A 406 26.38 8.95 -7.05
N HIS A 407 25.19 9.08 -6.44
CA HIS A 407 24.83 8.46 -5.16
C HIS A 407 24.15 7.10 -5.37
N VAL A 408 24.49 6.11 -4.55
CA VAL A 408 23.72 4.86 -4.43
C VAL A 408 22.47 5.14 -3.59
N ASP A 409 21.31 4.63 -4.05
CA ASP A 409 20.03 4.74 -3.34
C ASP A 409 20.14 4.08 -1.96
N ARG A 410 19.44 4.62 -0.95
CA ARG A 410 19.62 4.29 0.48
C ARG A 410 19.41 2.81 0.83
N GLY A 411 18.94 1.97 -0.08
CA GLY A 411 18.99 0.51 0.01
C GLY A 411 18.11 -0.10 1.10
N ARG A 412 17.54 -1.27 0.83
CA ARG A 412 16.72 -2.01 1.80
C ARG A 412 17.60 -2.94 2.63
N ILE A 413 17.33 -3.02 3.94
CA ILE A 413 17.96 -4.01 4.84
C ILE A 413 16.93 -5.11 5.12
N VAL A 414 17.32 -6.37 4.96
CA VAL A 414 16.49 -7.54 5.27
C VAL A 414 17.17 -8.36 6.35
N LEU A 415 16.57 -8.43 7.54
CA LEU A 415 17.08 -9.26 8.62
C LEU A 415 16.77 -10.74 8.30
N LEU A 416 17.81 -11.58 8.31
CA LEU A 416 17.68 -13.04 8.21
C LEU A 416 17.65 -13.70 9.59
N THR A 417 18.06 -12.97 10.61
CA THR A 417 17.97 -13.34 12.03
C THR A 417 16.81 -12.60 12.66
N ALA A 418 16.08 -13.25 13.57
CA ALA A 418 14.98 -12.64 14.29
C ALA A 418 15.43 -11.35 15.02
N GLU A 419 14.62 -10.30 14.96
CA GLU A 419 15.00 -8.97 15.46
C GLU A 419 15.39 -8.99 16.95
N GLU A 420 14.68 -9.76 17.77
CA GLU A 420 15.00 -9.94 19.19
C GLU A 420 16.40 -10.53 19.41
N GLN A 421 16.81 -11.48 18.57
CA GLN A 421 18.16 -12.05 18.62
C GLN A 421 19.21 -11.01 18.19
N VAL A 422 18.91 -10.19 17.18
CA VAL A 422 19.80 -9.08 16.77
C VAL A 422 19.99 -8.08 17.91
N ARG A 423 18.90 -7.68 18.58
CA ARG A 423 18.92 -6.75 19.72
C ARG A 423 19.71 -7.28 20.92
N ARG A 424 19.70 -8.60 21.16
CA ARG A 424 20.52 -9.25 22.20
C ARG A 424 21.98 -9.37 21.81
N ALA A 425 22.25 -9.51 20.52
CA ALA A 425 23.58 -9.76 20.00
C ALA A 425 24.40 -8.47 19.81
N THR A 426 23.79 -7.35 19.41
CA THR A 426 24.51 -6.08 19.17
C THR A 426 23.59 -4.88 19.37
N THR A 427 24.17 -3.69 19.50
CA THR A 427 23.36 -2.47 19.60
C THR A 427 22.94 -1.97 18.22
N PRO A 428 21.76 -1.31 18.09
CA PRO A 428 21.35 -0.73 16.81
C PRO A 428 22.36 0.28 16.24
N ALA A 429 23.05 1.04 17.11
CA ALA A 429 24.06 2.01 16.68
C ALA A 429 25.29 1.32 16.04
N GLU A 430 25.83 0.29 16.68
CA GLU A 430 26.99 -0.45 16.14
C GLU A 430 26.66 -1.15 14.82
N LEU A 431 25.45 -1.72 14.72
CA LEU A 431 24.99 -2.36 13.49
C LEU A 431 24.73 -1.33 12.38
N GLY A 432 24.14 -0.18 12.71
CA GLY A 432 23.94 0.95 11.80
C GLY A 432 25.27 1.45 11.22
N ASP A 433 26.24 1.72 12.09
CA ASP A 433 27.58 2.15 11.68
C ASP A 433 28.28 1.13 10.77
N PHE A 434 28.10 -0.17 11.04
CA PHE A 434 28.63 -1.23 10.19
C PHE A 434 27.99 -1.23 8.80
N ILE A 435 26.66 -1.10 8.75
CA ILE A 435 25.89 -1.04 7.50
C ILE A 435 26.31 0.16 6.65
N ASP A 436 26.48 1.33 7.26
CA ASP A 436 26.88 2.55 6.54
C ASP A 436 28.29 2.45 5.98
N ARG A 437 29.23 1.82 6.72
CA ARG A 437 30.57 1.52 6.19
C ARG A 437 30.52 0.54 5.01
N ALA A 438 29.68 -0.49 5.09
CA ALA A 438 29.51 -1.47 4.00
C ALA A 438 28.94 -0.80 2.75
N ARG A 439 27.93 0.06 2.89
CA ARG A 439 27.40 0.88 1.78
C ARG A 439 28.48 1.75 1.14
N GLY A 440 29.23 2.51 1.96
CA GLY A 440 30.30 3.35 1.44
C GLY A 440 31.41 2.59 0.69
N ILE A 441 31.63 1.30 1.00
CA ILE A 441 32.52 0.44 0.22
C ILE A 441 31.92 0.12 -1.14
N VAL A 442 30.65 -0.29 -1.20
CA VAL A 442 29.95 -0.56 -2.45
C VAL A 442 29.95 0.68 -3.33
N ASP A 443 29.56 1.84 -2.79
CA ASP A 443 29.50 3.09 -3.54
C ASP A 443 30.84 3.43 -4.20
N ARG A 444 31.94 3.36 -3.43
CA ARG A 444 33.29 3.63 -3.96
C ARG A 444 33.73 2.61 -5.00
N ALA A 445 33.36 1.34 -4.83
CA ALA A 445 33.75 0.28 -5.76
C ALA A 445 33.06 0.45 -7.13
N PHE A 446 31.79 0.88 -7.14
CA PHE A 446 31.02 1.08 -8.37
C PHE A 446 31.18 2.49 -8.98
N THR A 447 31.68 3.47 -8.23
CA THR A 447 31.92 4.83 -8.74
C THR A 447 32.86 4.83 -9.94
N GLY A 448 32.34 5.22 -11.11
CA GLY A 448 33.12 5.36 -12.35
C GLY A 448 33.42 4.05 -13.09
N VAL A 449 32.85 2.93 -12.64
CA VAL A 449 32.95 1.64 -13.33
C VAL A 449 31.70 1.44 -14.19
N ARG A 450 31.86 1.01 -15.44
CA ARG A 450 30.72 0.60 -16.29
C ARG A 450 30.29 -0.81 -15.91
N HIS A 451 29.02 -1.02 -15.57
CA HIS A 451 28.47 -2.33 -15.22
C HIS A 451 27.01 -2.48 -15.68
N GLY A 452 26.59 -3.73 -15.93
CA GLY A 452 25.20 -4.10 -16.19
C GLY A 452 24.37 -4.40 -14.94
N THR A 453 25.00 -4.40 -13.76
CA THR A 453 24.33 -4.68 -12.48
C THR A 453 23.43 -3.54 -12.06
N GLU A 454 22.15 -3.80 -11.85
CA GLU A 454 21.15 -2.83 -11.38
C GLU A 454 20.86 -3.00 -9.89
N GLU A 455 20.86 -4.24 -9.41
CA GLU A 455 20.62 -4.58 -8.01
C GLU A 455 21.75 -5.45 -7.48
N LEU A 456 22.27 -5.06 -6.33
CA LEU A 456 23.30 -5.77 -5.59
C LEU A 456 22.75 -6.20 -4.23
N MET A 457 22.77 -7.49 -3.97
CA MET A 457 22.40 -8.08 -2.68
C MET A 457 23.67 -8.57 -1.98
N VAL A 458 23.98 -7.98 -0.83
CA VAL A 458 25.14 -8.35 -0.01
C VAL A 458 24.65 -8.94 1.30
N GLU A 459 24.85 -10.24 1.48
CA GLU A 459 24.53 -10.95 2.71
C GLU A 459 25.74 -10.94 3.65
N PHE A 460 25.50 -10.56 4.90
CA PHE A 460 26.48 -10.57 5.98
C PHE A 460 26.08 -11.61 7.02
N ARG A 461 27.05 -12.37 7.51
CA ARG A 461 26.93 -13.19 8.72
C ARG A 461 28.03 -12.79 9.70
N LEU A 462 27.60 -12.34 10.87
CA LEU A 462 28.45 -11.78 11.91
C LEU A 462 28.35 -12.67 13.16
N GLY A 463 29.46 -13.28 13.57
CA GLY A 463 29.52 -14.18 14.73
C GLY A 463 30.45 -13.67 15.84
N PRO A 464 30.27 -14.13 17.09
CA PRO A 464 31.20 -13.80 18.17
C PRO A 464 32.62 -14.25 17.83
N SER A 465 33.57 -13.32 17.85
CA SER A 465 35.00 -13.56 17.57
C SER A 465 35.30 -14.25 16.22
N ARG A 466 34.38 -14.17 15.24
CA ARG A 466 34.58 -14.69 13.89
C ARG A 466 34.82 -13.55 12.90
N PRO A 467 35.63 -13.77 11.86
CA PRO A 467 35.71 -12.82 10.75
C PRO A 467 34.32 -12.67 10.10
N VAL A 468 34.08 -11.51 9.49
CA VAL A 468 32.86 -11.25 8.71
C VAL A 468 32.78 -12.28 7.59
N ALA A 469 31.63 -12.93 7.42
CA ALA A 469 31.35 -13.72 6.22
C ALA A 469 30.42 -12.92 5.30
N VAL A 470 30.76 -12.87 4.02
CA VAL A 470 30.06 -12.08 3.00
C VAL A 470 29.66 -12.97 1.84
N ARG A 471 28.44 -12.80 1.32
CA ARG A 471 28.00 -13.39 0.06
C ARG A 471 27.36 -12.32 -0.82
N ILE A 472 27.84 -12.20 -2.05
CA ILE A 472 27.39 -11.18 -3.00
C ILE A 472 26.56 -11.84 -4.10
N MET A 473 25.38 -11.29 -4.36
CA MET A 473 24.48 -11.67 -5.44
C MET A 473 24.08 -10.40 -6.21
N ALA A 474 23.78 -10.52 -7.50
CA ALA A 474 23.53 -9.38 -8.37
C ALA A 474 22.51 -9.70 -9.46
N ARG A 475 21.79 -8.66 -9.92
CA ARG A 475 20.82 -8.73 -11.02
C ARG A 475 20.88 -7.45 -11.87
N PRO A 476 20.53 -7.50 -13.17
CA PRO A 476 20.34 -8.72 -13.95
C PRO A 476 21.66 -9.47 -14.18
N GLU A 477 22.77 -8.75 -14.21
CA GLU A 477 24.10 -9.30 -14.48
C GLU A 477 25.01 -9.20 -13.25
N ALA A 478 25.91 -10.19 -13.12
CA ALA A 478 26.96 -10.15 -12.10
C ALA A 478 27.94 -9.00 -12.39
N PRO A 479 28.51 -8.35 -11.35
CA PRO A 479 29.54 -7.34 -11.55
C PRO A 479 30.75 -7.97 -12.26
N PRO A 480 31.57 -7.16 -12.96
CA PRO A 480 32.84 -7.64 -13.50
C PRO A 480 33.64 -8.39 -12.43
N ARG A 481 34.28 -9.50 -12.80
CA ARG A 481 34.93 -10.41 -11.84
C ARG A 481 35.98 -9.70 -11.00
N GLU A 482 36.72 -8.78 -11.60
CA GLU A 482 37.74 -7.95 -10.95
C GLU A 482 37.11 -7.06 -9.87
N LEU A 483 35.96 -6.45 -10.18
CA LEU A 483 35.20 -5.64 -9.24
C LEU A 483 34.65 -6.48 -8.09
N GLN A 484 34.13 -7.68 -8.40
CA GLN A 484 33.63 -8.61 -7.39
C GLN A 484 34.73 -9.00 -6.39
N VAL A 485 35.94 -9.31 -6.87
CA VAL A 485 37.09 -9.66 -6.01
C VAL A 485 37.51 -8.47 -5.13
N VAL A 486 37.56 -7.27 -5.67
CA VAL A 486 37.88 -6.05 -4.91
C VAL A 486 36.82 -5.79 -3.84
N LEU A 487 35.55 -5.90 -4.21
CA LEU A 487 34.42 -5.67 -3.32
C LEU A 487 34.39 -6.68 -2.18
N GLU A 488 34.49 -7.97 -2.48
CA GLU A 488 34.54 -9.04 -1.49
C GLU A 488 35.70 -8.84 -0.50
N ARG A 489 36.90 -8.56 -1.00
CA ARG A 489 38.07 -8.28 -0.16
C ARG A 489 37.85 -7.08 0.77
N GLN A 490 37.28 -5.98 0.26
CA GLN A 490 37.05 -4.78 1.07
C GLN A 490 35.96 -5.01 2.13
N LEU A 491 34.88 -5.72 1.78
CA LEU A 491 33.81 -6.06 2.71
C LEU A 491 34.25 -7.04 3.80
N LEU A 492 35.07 -8.04 3.45
CA LEU A 492 35.68 -8.96 4.44
C LEU A 492 36.65 -8.24 5.39
N ALA A 493 37.24 -7.12 4.97
CA ALA A 493 38.14 -6.32 5.80
C ALA A 493 37.41 -5.37 6.76
N LEU A 494 36.08 -5.28 6.71
CA LEU A 494 35.30 -4.48 7.65
C LEU A 494 35.46 -5.02 9.07
N ARG A 495 35.73 -4.10 10.01
CA ARG A 495 35.68 -4.44 11.44
C ARG A 495 34.22 -4.74 11.83
N PRO A 496 33.91 -5.98 12.27
CA PRO A 496 32.55 -6.32 12.69
C PRO A 496 32.16 -5.52 13.94
N PRO A 497 30.85 -5.23 14.14
CA PRO A 497 30.36 -4.73 15.41
C PRO A 497 30.57 -5.77 16.51
N ALA A 498 30.48 -5.36 17.78
CA ALA A 498 30.54 -6.30 18.88
C ALA A 498 29.32 -7.21 18.87
N ILE A 499 29.50 -8.47 18.45
CA ILE A 499 28.46 -9.50 18.45
C ILE A 499 28.60 -10.36 19.72
N ARG A 500 27.54 -10.38 20.52
CA ARG A 500 27.43 -11.16 21.76
C ARG A 500 26.58 -12.40 21.52
N HIS A 501 27.04 -13.53 22.06
CA HIS A 501 26.30 -14.79 22.25
C HIS A 501 25.81 -15.56 21.00
N SER A 502 25.36 -14.89 19.93
CA SER A 502 24.73 -15.54 18.78
C SER A 502 25.09 -14.87 17.46
N GLU A 503 25.09 -15.64 16.38
CA GLU A 503 25.29 -15.11 15.02
C GLU A 503 24.14 -14.18 14.62
N VAL A 504 24.47 -13.10 13.90
CA VAL A 504 23.55 -12.16 13.27
C VAL A 504 23.74 -12.23 11.77
N ALA A 505 22.66 -12.49 11.04
CA ALA A 505 22.63 -12.52 9.59
C ALA A 505 21.61 -11.52 9.02
N PHE A 506 22.01 -10.78 8.00
CA PHE A 506 21.15 -9.84 7.28
C PHE A 506 21.63 -9.63 5.84
N GLN A 507 20.77 -9.05 5.00
CA GLN A 507 21.08 -8.69 3.63
C GLN A 507 20.92 -7.19 3.40
N LEU A 508 21.86 -6.59 2.69
CA LEU A 508 21.77 -5.27 2.11
C LEU A 508 21.38 -5.37 0.65
N HIS A 509 20.26 -4.75 0.28
CA HIS A 509 19.76 -4.68 -1.09
C HIS A 509 19.98 -3.26 -1.59
N LEU A 510 20.91 -3.10 -2.53
CA LEU A 510 21.37 -1.81 -3.04
C LEU A 510 20.99 -1.71 -4.51
N ARG A 511 20.36 -0.60 -4.90
CA ARG A 511 20.14 -0.28 -6.32
C ARG A 511 21.30 0.58 -6.79
N LEU A 512 21.97 0.13 -7.85
CA LEU A 512 23.13 0.78 -8.41
C LEU A 512 22.71 1.62 -9.60
N SER A 513 23.07 2.90 -9.58
CA SER A 513 22.94 3.77 -10.75
C SER A 513 23.96 3.36 -11.81
N ARG A 514 23.51 3.16 -13.05
CA ARG A 514 24.38 2.89 -14.20
C ARG A 514 25.36 4.02 -14.50
#